data_AF-A0A346YUC0-F1
#
_entry.id   AF-A0A346YUC0-F1
#
_cell.length_a   1.000
_cell.length_b   1.000
_cell.length_c   1.000
_cell.angle_alpha   90.00
_cell.angle_beta   90.00
_cell.angle_gamma   90.00
#
_symmetry.space_group_name_H-M   'P 1'
#
loop_
_entity.id
_entity.type
_entity.pdbx_description
1 polymer ?
#
loop_
_entity_poly.entity_id
_entity_poly.type
_entity_poly.pdbx_seq_one_letter_code
_entity_poly.pdbx_strand_id
1 'polypeptide(L)' 'MTGVHGDLAARSRPWIDVQLHYDHFSGRALICFPSGERIMPSRYPSREAAADAARELVALTSAENGAQIEQDRIRIWLR' A
#
# COMPACT_ATOMS: atom_id res chain seq x y z
N MET A 1 8.98 -22.73 -36.99
CA MET A 1 7.72 -21.97 -36.91
C MET A 1 7.23 -22.03 -35.47
N THR A 2 6.87 -20.86 -34.95
CA THR A 2 6.12 -20.57 -33.71
C THR A 2 6.66 -21.10 -32.39
N GLY A 3 7.26 -20.17 -31.64
CA GLY A 3 7.77 -20.35 -30.29
C GLY A 3 6.66 -20.58 -29.26
N VAL A 4 6.99 -21.42 -28.29
CA VAL A 4 6.14 -21.72 -27.14
C VAL A 4 6.44 -20.68 -26.07
N HIS A 5 5.81 -19.51 -26.18
CA HIS A 5 5.63 -18.58 -25.06
C HIS A 5 4.39 -19.01 -24.29
N GLY A 6 4.56 -19.95 -23.36
CA GLY A 6 3.54 -20.32 -22.39
C GLY A 6 4.19 -20.40 -21.02
N ASP A 7 3.66 -19.65 -20.06
CA ASP A 7 4.00 -19.64 -18.64
C ASP A 7 5.26 -18.91 -18.17
N LEU A 8 5.32 -17.60 -18.44
CA LEU A 8 6.20 -16.66 -17.73
C LEU A 8 5.43 -15.61 -16.91
N ALA A 9 4.15 -15.87 -16.59
CA ALA A 9 3.23 -14.90 -16.02
C ALA A 9 2.57 -15.30 -14.68
N ALA A 10 3.01 -16.36 -14.02
CA ALA A 10 2.98 -16.40 -12.55
C ALA A 10 4.09 -15.49 -11.99
N ARG A 11 4.21 -14.27 -12.52
CA ARG A 11 5.03 -13.23 -11.92
C ARG A 11 4.31 -12.85 -10.65
N SER A 12 4.73 -13.40 -9.52
CA SER A 12 4.38 -12.93 -8.19
C SER A 12 4.47 -11.41 -8.22
N ARG A 13 3.32 -10.72 -8.34
CA ARG A 13 3.35 -9.25 -8.38
C ARG A 13 4.04 -8.84 -7.08
N PRO A 14 5.07 -7.98 -7.15
CA PRO A 14 5.86 -7.64 -5.98
C PRO A 14 4.93 -7.09 -4.89
N TRP A 15 5.18 -7.53 -3.66
CA TRP A 15 4.53 -6.95 -2.48
C TRP A 15 4.87 -5.46 -2.41
N ILE A 16 3.96 -4.67 -1.86
CA ILE A 16 4.20 -3.25 -1.61
C ILE A 16 4.39 -3.07 -0.13
N ASP A 17 5.62 -2.75 0.24
CA ASP A 17 5.97 -2.39 1.59
C ASP A 17 5.71 -0.91 1.82
N VAL A 18 4.88 -0.62 2.83
CA VAL A 18 4.49 0.73 3.23
C VAL A 18 4.87 0.91 4.69
N GLN A 19 5.65 1.93 5.00
CA GLN A 19 5.94 2.29 6.39
C GLN A 19 4.87 3.25 6.89
N LEU A 20 4.28 2.93 8.05
CA LEU A 20 3.29 3.74 8.72
C LEU A 20 3.89 4.35 9.98
N HIS A 21 3.89 5.68 10.05
CA HIS A 21 4.22 6.44 11.25
C HIS A 21 2.92 6.96 11.83
N TYR A 22 2.56 6.49 13.03
CA TYR A 22 1.32 6.88 13.71
C TYR A 22 1.64 7.63 14.99
N ASP A 23 1.15 8.87 15.09
CA ASP A 23 1.19 9.65 16.32
C ASP A 23 -0.07 9.38 17.15
N HIS A 24 0.12 8.70 18.27
CA HIS A 24 -0.96 8.34 19.19
C HIS A 24 -1.63 9.56 19.82
N PHE A 25 -0.91 10.66 20.05
CA PHE A 25 -1.48 11.83 20.72
C PHE A 25 -2.39 12.63 19.80
N SER A 26 -2.00 12.81 18.54
CA SER A 26 -2.82 13.54 17.57
C SER A 26 -3.78 12.66 16.76
N GLY A 27 -3.59 11.34 16.80
CA GLY A 27 -4.28 10.38 15.94
C GLY A 27 -3.89 10.50 14.47
N ARG A 28 -2.82 11.24 14.13
CA ARG A 28 -2.41 11.46 12.74
C ARG A 28 -1.46 10.37 12.27
N ALA A 29 -1.49 10.11 10.97
CA ALA A 29 -0.63 9.15 10.34
C ALA A 29 0.07 9.69 9.09
N LEU A 30 1.28 9.22 8.85
CA LEU A 30 2.06 9.42 7.65
C LEU A 30 2.40 8.04 7.08
N ILE A 31 2.21 7.87 5.77
CA ILE A 31 2.66 6.68 5.05
C ILE A 31 3.86 7.02 4.17
N CYS A 32 4.83 6.12 4.13
CA CYS A 32 5.97 6.17 3.22
C CYS A 32 5.96 4.90 2.36
N PHE A 33 6.10 5.06 1.04
CA PHE A 33 6.12 3.99 0.05
C PHE A 33 7.17 4.32 -1.03
N PRO A 34 7.55 3.38 -1.91
CA PRO A 34 8.69 3.59 -2.82
C PRO A 34 8.59 4.84 -3.71
N SER A 35 7.38 5.28 -4.05
CA SER A 35 7.14 6.48 -4.88
C SER A 35 6.95 7.78 -4.08
N GLY A 36 7.07 7.77 -2.75
CA GLY A 36 7.05 8.97 -1.92
C GLY A 36 6.43 8.79 -0.55
N GLU A 37 6.10 9.92 0.08
CA GLU A 37 5.39 9.95 1.37
C GLU A 37 4.09 10.76 1.26
N ARG A 38 3.11 10.40 2.08
CA ARG A 38 1.82 11.08 2.12
C ARG A 38 1.27 11.13 3.53
N ILE A 39 0.86 12.33 3.95
CA ILE A 39 0.11 12.52 5.19
C ILE A 39 -1.30 11.99 4.96
N MET A 40 -1.76 11.13 5.86
CA MET A 40 -3.12 10.61 5.80
C MET A 40 -4.13 11.71 6.19
N PRO A 41 -5.26 11.84 5.48
CA PRO A 41 -6.14 13.00 5.59
C PRO A 41 -6.95 13.04 6.90
N SER A 42 -7.13 11.90 7.56
CA SER A 42 -7.99 11.76 8.73
C SER A 42 -7.17 11.59 10.02
N ARG A 43 -7.88 11.71 11.16
CA ARG A 43 -7.38 11.19 12.43
C ARG A 43 -7.92 9.78 12.63
N TYR A 44 -7.09 8.90 13.16
CA TYR A 44 -7.40 7.51 13.38
C TYR A 44 -7.43 7.23 14.89
N PRO A 45 -8.38 6.43 15.37
CA PRO A 45 -8.50 6.11 16.79
C PRO A 45 -7.42 5.15 17.29
N SER A 46 -6.76 4.42 16.39
CA SER A 46 -5.71 3.47 16.72
C SER A 46 -4.71 3.27 15.57
N ARG A 47 -3.61 2.57 15.86
CA ARG A 47 -2.60 2.19 14.87
C ARG A 47 -3.18 1.25 13.82
N GLU A 48 -4.05 0.35 14.24
CA GLU A 48 -4.72 -0.63 13.38
C GLU A 48 -5.67 0.07 12.42
N ALA A 49 -6.48 1.00 12.91
CA ALA A 49 -7.36 1.80 12.06
C ALA A 49 -6.57 2.65 11.04
N ALA A 50 -5.42 3.19 11.44
CA ALA A 50 -4.51 3.88 10.51
C ALA A 50 -3.90 2.92 9.48
N ALA A 51 -3.54 1.70 9.87
CA ALA A 51 -3.00 0.68 8.97
C ALA A 51 -4.03 0.21 7.93
N ASP A 52 -5.29 0.00 8.33
CA ASP A 52 -6.36 -0.38 7.41
C ASP A 52 -6.62 0.73 6.38
N ALA A 53 -6.75 1.98 6.84
CA ALA A 53 -6.89 3.13 5.96
C ALA A 53 -5.66 3.37 5.06
N ALA A 54 -4.46 3.02 5.52
CA ALA A 54 -3.25 3.10 4.69
C ALA A 54 -3.30 2.11 3.52
N ARG A 55 -3.79 0.89 3.72
CA ARG A 55 -3.99 -0.10 2.65
C ARG A 55 -5.00 0.40 1.62
N GLU A 56 -6.12 0.94 2.08
CA GLU A 56 -7.13 1.53 1.19
C GLU A 56 -6.57 2.68 0.35
N LEU A 57 -5.87 3.62 0.99
CA LEU A 57 -5.30 4.79 0.32
C LEU A 57 -4.26 4.41 -0.75
N VAL A 58 -3.40 3.44 -0.45
CA VAL A 58 -2.38 2.97 -1.40
C VAL A 58 -3.02 2.19 -2.55
N ALA A 59 -4.03 1.36 -2.28
CA ALA A 59 -4.77 0.66 -3.34
C ALA A 59 -5.50 1.65 -4.27
N LEU A 60 -6.17 2.67 -3.70
CA LEU A 60 -6.85 3.71 -4.47
C LEU A 60 -5.87 4.52 -5.32
N THR A 61 -4.79 5.02 -4.73
CA THR A 61 -3.76 5.80 -5.45
C THR A 61 -3.12 4.98 -6.55
N SER A 62 -2.95 3.67 -6.34
CA SER A 62 -2.42 2.77 -7.37
C SER A 62 -3.41 2.60 -8.53
N ALA A 63 -4.70 2.41 -8.23
CA ALA A 63 -5.74 2.28 -9.25
C ALA A 63 -5.86 3.56 -10.10
N GLU A 64 -5.74 4.74 -9.49
CA GLU A 64 -5.70 6.04 -10.19
C GLU A 64 -4.51 6.13 -11.17
N ASN A 65 -3.39 5.46 -10.87
CA ASN A 65 -2.21 5.39 -11.73
C ASN A 65 -2.25 4.21 -12.75
N GLY A 66 -3.41 3.54 -12.89
CA GLY A 66 -3.58 2.41 -13.80
C GLY A 66 -3.04 1.07 -13.30
N ALA A 67 -2.58 1.00 -12.05
CA ALA A 67 -2.09 -0.22 -11.41
C ALA A 67 -3.16 -0.77 -10.45
N GLN A 68 -3.81 -1.87 -10.84
CA GLN A 68 -4.76 -2.53 -9.93
C GLN A 68 -4.00 -3.38 -8.92
N ILE A 69 -3.97 -2.91 -7.68
CA ILE A 69 -3.27 -3.53 -6.56
C ILE A 69 -4.31 -3.95 -5.53
N GLU A 70 -4.29 -5.25 -5.21
CA GLU A 70 -5.15 -5.83 -4.19
C GLU A 70 -4.60 -5.41 -2.80
N GLN A 71 -5.49 -5.05 -1.87
CA GLN A 71 -5.10 -4.54 -0.54
C GLN A 71 -4.30 -5.57 0.27
N ASP A 72 -4.57 -6.85 0.05
CA ASP A 72 -3.86 -7.97 0.68
C ASP A 72 -2.39 -8.05 0.27
N ARG A 73 -1.98 -7.40 -0.82
CA ARG A 73 -0.58 -7.28 -1.27
C ARG A 73 0.18 -6.11 -0.67
N ILE A 74 -0.47 -5.34 0.21
CA ILE A 74 0.11 -4.16 0.86
C ILE A 74 0.49 -4.53 2.29
N ARG A 75 1.80 -4.55 2.55
CA ARG A 75 2.35 -4.81 3.88
C ARG A 75 2.60 -3.49 4.58
N ILE A 76 1.94 -3.30 5.71
CA ILE A 76 2.13 -2.15 6.56
C ILE A 76 3.18 -2.48 7.63
N TRP A 77 4.27 -1.72 7.64
CA TRP A 77 5.31 -1.77 8.66
C TRP A 77 5.11 -0.60 9.62
N LEU A 78 4.82 -0.90 10.87
CA LEU A 78 4.70 0.11 11.92
C LEU A 78 6.08 0.57 12.36
N ARG A 79 6.28 1.88 12.46
CA ARG A 79 7.44 2.49 13.13
C ARG A 79 7.07 2.97 14.53
#